data_AF-A0AAC9JRC7-F1
#
_entry.id   AF-A0AAC9JRC7-F1
#
_cell.length_a   1.000
_cell.length_b   1.000
_cell.length_c   1.000
_cell.angle_alpha   90.00
_cell.angle_beta   90.00
_cell.angle_gamma   90.00
#
_symmetry.space_group_name_H-M   'P 1'
#
loop_
_entity.id
_entity.type
_entity.pdbx_description
1 polymer ?
#
loop_
_entity_poly.entity_id
_entity_poly.type
_entity_poly.pdbx_seq_one_letter_code
_entity_poly.pdbx_strand_id
1 'polypeptide(L)'
;MLRLVLLIAAALAVAFAISFILGRRGVFVAAAAFVVGAASGILSTIITACSQCWTEALSVGAFVSMPFFVVGWFALAQAEVERRHRRLLLGLGALMLVQVIWAARMTVLATFQGVCPCGAQLWWLRTSEVASVGFDRLAGPWFMLEAVMTLAVLFSAGRRLVEDAPAR
;
A
#
# COMPACT_ATOMS: atom_id res chain seq x y z
N MET A 1 -20.99 8.04 -0.49
CA MET A 1 -21.06 6.56 -0.56
C MET A 1 -20.97 6.01 -1.98
N LEU A 2 -21.88 6.32 -2.91
CA LEU A 2 -21.85 5.77 -4.29
C LEU A 2 -20.51 5.95 -5.04
N ARG A 3 -19.89 7.13 -4.94
CA ARG A 3 -18.57 7.42 -5.55
C ARG A 3 -17.45 6.52 -4.99
N LEU A 4 -17.46 6.28 -3.69
CA LEU A 4 -16.45 5.46 -3.01
C LEU A 4 -16.63 3.98 -3.37
N VAL A 5 -17.88 3.51 -3.49
CA VAL A 5 -18.21 2.17 -4.00
C VAL A 5 -17.75 1.98 -5.45
N LEU A 6 -17.97 2.98 -6.32
CA LEU A 6 -17.50 2.93 -7.71
C LEU A 6 -15.97 2.88 -7.81
N LEU A 7 -15.25 3.62 -6.95
CA LEU A 7 -13.79 3.59 -6.92
C LEU A 7 -13.25 2.24 -6.43
N ILE A 8 -13.86 1.66 -5.40
CA ILE A 8 -13.50 0.31 -4.93
C ILE A 8 -13.79 -0.72 -6.03
N ALA A 9 -14.94 -0.64 -6.70
CA ALA A 9 -15.30 -1.53 -7.80
C ALA A 9 -14.32 -1.39 -8.98
N ALA A 10 -13.92 -0.17 -9.32
CA ALA A 10 -12.91 0.08 -10.35
C ALA A 10 -11.53 -0.47 -9.93
N ALA A 11 -11.10 -0.26 -8.69
CA ALA A 11 -9.85 -0.80 -8.17
C ALA A 11 -9.85 -2.34 -8.18
N LEU A 12 -10.97 -2.96 -7.78
CA LEU A 12 -11.17 -4.40 -7.89
C LEU A 12 -11.12 -4.89 -9.34
N ALA A 13 -11.76 -4.18 -10.27
CA ALA A 13 -11.73 -4.52 -11.69
C ALA A 13 -10.30 -4.43 -12.26
N VAL A 14 -9.53 -3.41 -11.87
CA VAL A 14 -8.12 -3.25 -12.27
C VAL A 14 -7.26 -4.35 -11.65
N ALA A 15 -7.43 -4.66 -10.37
CA ALA A 15 -6.70 -5.73 -9.70
C ALA A 15 -7.02 -7.10 -10.32
N PHE A 16 -8.27 -7.32 -10.72
CA PHE A 16 -8.70 -8.50 -11.47
C PHE A 16 -8.06 -8.54 -12.87
N ALA A 17 -8.05 -7.42 -13.59
CA ALA A 17 -7.41 -7.32 -14.91
C ALA A 17 -5.89 -7.60 -14.83
N ILE A 18 -5.20 -7.06 -13.83
CA ILE A 18 -3.77 -7.36 -13.56
C ILE A 18 -3.59 -8.87 -13.35
N SER A 19 -4.45 -9.47 -12.52
CA SER A 19 -4.41 -10.92 -12.27
C SER A 19 -4.65 -11.74 -13.53
N PHE A 20 -5.59 -11.31 -14.38
CA PHE A 20 -5.92 -11.96 -15.64
C PHE A 20 -4.78 -11.87 -16.67
N ILE A 21 -4.16 -10.69 -16.81
CA ILE A 21 -3.08 -10.43 -17.78
C ILE A 21 -1.79 -11.19 -17.40
N LEU A 22 -1.45 -11.24 -16.12
CA LEU A 22 -0.23 -11.91 -15.66
C LEU A 22 -0.37 -13.44 -15.51
N GLY A 23 -1.60 -13.98 -15.56
CA GLY A 23 -1.89 -15.41 -15.56
C GLY A 23 -1.48 -16.14 -14.27
N ARG A 24 -1.17 -17.45 -14.35
CA ARG A 24 -0.78 -18.30 -13.20
C ARG A 24 0.58 -17.94 -12.54
N ARG A 25 1.19 -16.81 -12.90
CA ARG A 25 2.47 -16.34 -12.33
C ARG A 25 2.23 -15.58 -11.03
N GLY A 26 1.74 -16.29 -10.01
CA GLY A 26 1.25 -15.70 -8.75
C GLY A 26 2.21 -14.70 -8.09
N VAL A 27 3.54 -14.94 -8.15
CA VAL A 27 4.55 -14.03 -7.57
C VAL A 27 4.58 -12.67 -8.29
N PHE A 28 4.42 -12.65 -9.62
CA PHE A 28 4.43 -11.40 -10.40
C PHE A 28 3.12 -10.63 -10.25
N VAL A 29 1.99 -11.35 -10.16
CA VAL A 29 0.68 -10.75 -9.84
C VAL A 29 0.77 -10.07 -8.47
N ALA A 30 1.32 -10.76 -7.47
CA ALA A 30 1.52 -10.19 -6.14
C ALA A 30 2.42 -8.95 -6.16
N ALA A 31 3.53 -9.02 -6.89
CA ALA A 31 4.44 -7.88 -7.02
C ALA A 31 3.77 -6.67 -7.66
N ALA A 32 3.06 -6.86 -8.77
CA ALA A 32 2.34 -5.79 -9.45
C ALA A 32 1.26 -5.19 -8.53
N ALA A 33 0.51 -6.03 -7.84
CA ALA A 33 -0.54 -5.59 -6.93
C ALA A 33 0.03 -4.77 -5.75
N PHE A 34 1.11 -5.23 -5.11
CA PHE A 34 1.76 -4.47 -4.03
C PHE A 34 2.35 -3.14 -4.51
N VAL A 35 2.94 -3.11 -5.70
CA VAL A 35 3.49 -1.87 -6.27
C VAL A 35 2.36 -0.88 -6.57
N VAL A 36 1.26 -1.31 -7.17
CA VAL A 36 0.11 -0.44 -7.48
C VAL A 36 -0.57 0.04 -6.20
N GLY A 37 -0.75 -0.84 -5.21
CA GLY A 37 -1.29 -0.49 -3.89
C GLY A 37 -0.41 0.57 -3.19
N ALA A 38 0.89 0.32 -3.07
CA ALA A 38 1.83 1.27 -2.48
C ALA A 38 1.88 2.60 -3.24
N ALA A 39 1.91 2.56 -4.58
CA ALA A 39 1.91 3.75 -5.41
C ALA A 39 0.63 4.57 -5.22
N SER A 40 -0.54 3.94 -5.15
CA SER A 40 -1.80 4.65 -4.90
C SER A 40 -1.84 5.32 -3.53
N GLY A 41 -1.32 4.65 -2.49
CA GLY A 41 -1.20 5.22 -1.14
C GLY A 41 -0.23 6.40 -1.08
N ILE A 42 0.94 6.31 -1.72
CA ILE A 42 1.90 7.43 -1.76
C ILE A 42 1.37 8.58 -2.63
N LEU A 43 0.88 8.26 -3.82
CA LEU A 43 0.47 9.25 -4.81
C LEU A 43 -0.75 10.05 -4.35
N SER A 44 -1.68 9.43 -3.63
CA SER A 44 -2.83 10.14 -3.05
C SER A 44 -2.37 11.31 -2.19
N THR A 45 -1.28 11.15 -1.44
CA THR A 45 -0.77 12.16 -0.51
C THR A 45 0.14 13.20 -1.15
N ILE A 46 0.83 12.85 -2.24
CA ILE A 46 1.63 13.77 -3.05
C ILE A 46 0.72 14.70 -3.86
N ILE A 47 -0.34 14.17 -4.47
CA ILE A 47 -1.24 14.92 -5.35
C ILE A 47 -2.26 15.74 -4.54
N THR A 48 -2.59 15.32 -3.31
CA THR A 48 -3.53 16.08 -2.46
C THR A 48 -2.98 17.48 -2.19
N ALA A 49 -3.66 18.49 -2.74
CA ALA A 49 -3.42 19.88 -2.43
C ALA A 49 -3.83 20.16 -0.98
N CYS A 50 -3.07 20.99 -0.26
CA CYS A 50 -3.38 21.31 1.15
C CYS A 50 -4.75 21.99 1.32
N SER A 51 -5.21 22.70 0.29
CA SER A 51 -6.55 23.28 0.21
C SER A 51 -7.67 22.25 0.05
N GLN A 52 -7.37 20.98 -0.19
CA GLN A 52 -8.32 19.88 -0.38
C GLN A 52 -8.31 18.90 0.80
N CYS A 53 -7.68 19.22 1.92
CA CYS A 53 -7.64 18.27 3.04
C CYS A 53 -8.97 18.00 3.75
N TRP A 54 -9.99 18.81 3.44
CA TRP A 54 -11.35 18.61 3.89
C TRP A 54 -12.13 17.63 3.00
N THR A 55 -11.56 17.19 1.87
CA THR A 55 -12.26 16.33 0.90
C THR A 55 -11.98 14.83 1.09
N GLU A 56 -11.42 14.42 2.24
CA GLU A 56 -11.12 13.02 2.58
C GLU A 56 -10.23 12.30 1.55
N ALA A 57 -9.39 13.03 0.81
CA ALA A 57 -8.60 12.48 -0.30
C ALA A 57 -7.59 11.41 0.15
N LEU A 58 -7.09 11.53 1.38
CA LEU A 58 -6.22 10.54 2.02
C LEU A 58 -6.97 9.25 2.33
N SER A 59 -8.19 9.35 2.85
CA SER A 59 -9.04 8.18 3.06
C SER A 59 -9.36 7.46 1.73
N VAL A 60 -9.62 8.20 0.65
CA VAL A 60 -9.87 7.62 -0.67
C VAL A 60 -8.65 6.84 -1.14
N GLY A 61 -7.44 7.39 -0.98
CA GLY A 61 -6.19 6.68 -1.25
C GLY A 61 -6.07 5.37 -0.47
N ALA A 62 -6.39 5.38 0.82
CA ALA A 62 -6.37 4.20 1.69
C ALA A 62 -7.40 3.13 1.30
N PHE A 63 -8.61 3.54 0.90
CA PHE A 63 -9.62 2.58 0.44
C PHE A 63 -9.33 2.02 -0.96
N VAL A 64 -8.66 2.79 -1.81
CA VAL A 64 -8.26 2.35 -3.15
C VAL A 64 -7.06 1.43 -3.11
N SER A 65 -6.13 1.58 -2.15
CA SER A 65 -4.96 0.69 -2.02
C SER A 65 -5.33 -0.71 -1.53
N MET A 66 -6.32 -0.82 -0.64
CA MET A 66 -6.68 -2.07 0.03
C MET A 66 -7.00 -3.25 -0.93
N PRO A 67 -7.82 -3.11 -1.98
CA PRO A 67 -8.08 -4.18 -2.94
C PRO A 67 -6.80 -4.77 -3.57
N PHE A 68 -5.81 -3.92 -3.86
CA PHE A 68 -4.55 -4.36 -4.44
C PHE A 68 -3.71 -5.16 -3.44
N PHE A 69 -3.65 -4.72 -2.18
CA PHE A 69 -2.96 -5.47 -1.14
C PHE A 69 -3.63 -6.83 -0.90
N VAL A 70 -4.96 -6.88 -0.85
CA VAL A 70 -5.71 -8.13 -0.70
C VAL A 70 -5.43 -9.10 -1.85
N VAL A 71 -5.53 -8.63 -3.09
CA VAL A 71 -5.20 -9.45 -4.28
C VAL A 71 -3.74 -9.90 -4.24
N GLY A 72 -2.83 -9.03 -3.81
CA GLY A 72 -1.42 -9.37 -3.66
C GLY A 72 -1.17 -10.47 -2.62
N TRP A 73 -1.85 -10.42 -1.47
CA TRP A 73 -1.74 -11.45 -0.44
C TRP A 73 -2.26 -12.80 -0.94
N PHE A 74 -3.42 -12.83 -1.60
CA PHE A 74 -3.97 -14.06 -2.18
C PHE A 74 -3.07 -14.63 -3.28
N ALA A 75 -2.60 -13.78 -4.20
CA ALA A 75 -1.72 -14.19 -5.28
C ALA A 75 -0.39 -14.75 -4.74
N LEU A 76 0.17 -14.15 -3.70
CA LEU A 76 1.40 -14.63 -3.07
C LEU A 76 1.18 -15.93 -2.30
N ALA A 77 0.04 -16.09 -1.63
CA ALA A 77 -0.31 -17.30 -0.90
C ALA A 77 -0.49 -18.53 -1.81
N GLN A 78 -0.98 -18.30 -3.04
CA GLN A 78 -1.18 -19.33 -4.06
C GLN A 78 0.05 -19.58 -4.94
N ALA A 79 1.07 -18.72 -4.87
CA ALA A 79 2.24 -18.82 -5.73
C ALA A 79 3.21 -19.90 -5.25
N GLU A 80 3.73 -20.69 -6.19
CA GLU A 80 4.93 -21.48 -5.96
C GLU A 80 6.14 -20.55 -5.93
N VAL A 81 6.72 -20.41 -4.73
CA VAL A 81 7.84 -19.50 -4.50
C VAL A 81 9.14 -20.23 -4.78
N GLU A 82 9.66 -20.11 -6.01
CA GLU A 82 10.98 -20.65 -6.33
C GLU A 82 12.12 -19.73 -5.87
N ARG A 83 13.30 -20.31 -5.57
CA ARG A 83 14.53 -19.56 -5.22
C ARG A 83 14.90 -18.46 -6.20
N ARG A 84 14.56 -18.62 -7.48
CA ARG A 84 14.79 -17.62 -8.53
C ARG A 84 14.13 -16.27 -8.22
N HIS A 85 13.02 -16.28 -7.49
CA HIS A 85 12.25 -15.07 -7.15
C HIS A 85 12.71 -14.38 -5.86
N ARG A 86 13.76 -14.88 -5.19
CA ARG A 86 14.26 -14.30 -3.92
C ARG A 86 14.61 -12.81 -4.03
N ARG A 87 15.21 -12.37 -5.14
CA ARG A 87 15.52 -10.95 -5.37
C ARG A 87 14.26 -10.08 -5.44
N LEU A 88 13.20 -10.60 -6.06
CA LEU A 88 11.93 -9.91 -6.18
C LEU A 88 11.25 -9.76 -4.80
N LEU A 89 11.24 -10.83 -4.00
CA LEU A 89 10.70 -10.80 -2.63
C LEU A 89 11.47 -9.84 -1.73
N LEU A 90 12.79 -9.80 -1.84
CA LEU A 90 13.62 -8.83 -1.11
C LEU A 90 13.32 -7.39 -1.56
N GLY A 91 13.14 -7.17 -2.86
CA GLY A 91 12.73 -5.87 -3.41
C GLY A 91 11.36 -5.43 -2.88
N LEU A 92 10.38 -6.33 -2.85
CA LEU A 92 9.06 -6.08 -2.27
C LEU A 92 9.15 -5.84 -0.76
N GLY A 93 10.01 -6.56 -0.05
CA GLY A 93 10.27 -6.32 1.37
C GLY A 93 10.84 -4.93 1.62
N ALA A 94 11.83 -4.50 0.83
CA ALA A 94 12.39 -3.16 0.90
C ALA A 94 11.35 -2.07 0.58
N LEU A 95 10.53 -2.28 -0.45
CA LEU A 95 9.42 -1.40 -0.81
C LEU A 95 8.43 -1.25 0.37
N MET A 96 8.07 -2.36 1.02
CA MET A 96 7.16 -2.32 2.16
C MET A 96 7.78 -1.68 3.40
N LEU A 97 9.09 -1.82 3.64
CA LEU A 97 9.79 -1.06 4.70
C LEU A 97 9.73 0.45 4.45
N VAL A 98 9.92 0.87 3.19
CA VAL A 98 9.74 2.29 2.82
C VAL A 98 8.28 2.72 3.06
N GLN A 99 7.31 1.87 2.73
CA GLN A 99 5.90 2.13 2.99
C GLN A 99 5.59 2.26 4.49
N VAL A 100 6.21 1.45 5.35
CA VAL A 100 6.09 1.56 6.82
C VAL A 100 6.63 2.90 7.31
N ILE A 101 7.83 3.30 6.86
CA ILE A 101 8.43 4.59 7.25
C ILE A 101 7.54 5.74 6.77
N TRP A 102 7.02 5.64 5.55
CA TRP A 102 6.07 6.60 5.00
C TRP A 102 4.79 6.68 5.84
N ALA A 103 4.14 5.55 6.10
CA ALA A 103 2.92 5.47 6.91
C ALA A 103 3.13 5.97 8.34
N ALA A 104 4.30 5.71 8.94
CA ALA A 104 4.69 6.25 10.24
C ALA A 104 4.72 7.78 10.22
N ARG A 105 5.34 8.39 9.19
CA ARG A 105 5.35 9.85 9.01
C ARG A 105 3.92 10.39 8.85
N MET A 106 3.07 9.72 8.08
CA MET A 106 1.68 10.14 7.90
C MET A 106 0.86 10.03 9.19
N THR A 107 1.11 9.01 10.01
CA THR A 107 0.46 8.84 11.31
C THR A 107 0.87 9.95 12.28
N VAL A 108 2.17 10.31 12.32
CA VAL A 108 2.64 11.43 13.13
C VAL A 108 1.97 12.74 12.71
N LEU A 109 1.91 13.02 11.41
CA LEU A 109 1.32 14.25 10.88
C LEU A 109 -0.20 14.31 11.07
N ALA A 110 -0.93 13.31 10.54
CA ALA A 110 -2.39 13.32 10.50
C ALA A 110 -3.02 12.92 11.84
N THR A 111 -2.49 11.90 12.51
CA THR A 111 -3.14 11.33 13.71
C THR A 111 -2.70 12.07 14.98
N PHE A 112 -1.40 12.33 15.15
CA PHE A 112 -0.87 12.92 16.38
C PHE A 112 -0.81 14.45 16.34
N GLN A 113 -0.32 15.04 15.25
CA GLN A 113 -0.22 16.50 15.10
C GLN A 113 -1.52 17.11 14.56
N GLY A 114 -2.44 16.29 14.04
CA GLY A 114 -3.70 16.76 13.48
C GLY A 114 -3.53 17.57 12.19
N VAL A 115 -2.35 17.56 11.57
CA VAL A 115 -2.01 18.35 10.38
C VAL A 115 -2.29 17.54 9.12
N CYS A 116 -2.80 18.19 8.09
CA CYS A 116 -2.94 17.59 6.77
C CYS A 116 -1.59 17.16 6.17
N PRO A 117 -1.38 15.87 5.86
CA PRO A 117 -0.17 15.44 5.17
C PRO A 117 -0.35 15.59 3.65
N CYS A 118 -0.30 16.84 3.18
CA CYS A 118 -0.38 17.21 1.76
C CYS A 118 1.00 17.32 1.10
N GLY A 119 1.03 17.37 -0.23
CA GLY A 119 2.27 17.45 -1.03
C GLY A 119 3.22 18.58 -0.61
N ALA A 120 2.71 19.77 -0.29
CA ALA A 120 3.56 20.89 0.16
C ALA A 120 4.18 20.66 1.54
N GLN A 121 3.43 20.03 2.46
CA GLN A 121 3.92 19.68 3.81
C GLN A 121 5.03 18.61 3.76
N LEU A 122 4.98 17.73 2.77
CA LEU A 122 6.04 16.73 2.53
C LEU A 122 7.38 17.38 2.13
N TRP A 123 7.34 18.56 1.53
CA TRP A 123 8.50 19.35 1.06
C TRP A 123 8.88 20.48 2.03
N TRP A 124 8.38 20.45 3.27
CA TRP A 124 8.58 21.51 4.29
C TRP A 124 8.13 22.91 3.85
N LEU A 125 7.32 23.01 2.80
CA LEU A 125 6.71 24.25 2.36
C LEU A 125 5.50 24.52 3.27
N ARG A 126 5.69 25.37 4.29
CA ARG A 126 4.60 25.83 5.18
C ARG A 126 3.49 26.44 4.32
N THR A 127 2.41 25.70 4.16
CA THR A 127 1.14 26.20 3.66
C THR A 127 0.15 26.06 4.81
N SER A 128 -0.61 27.12 5.05
CA SER A 128 -1.57 27.35 6.15
C SER A 128 -2.15 26.09 6.81
N GLU A 129 -2.20 26.08 8.15
CA GLU A 129 -2.70 25.01 9.02
C GLU A 129 -4.12 24.55 8.66
N VAL A 130 -4.25 23.62 7.72
CA VAL A 130 -5.50 22.90 7.48
C VAL A 130 -5.49 21.63 8.33
N ALA A 131 -6.43 21.55 9.27
CA ALA A 131 -6.57 20.42 10.17
C ALA A 131 -7.05 19.17 9.43
N SER A 132 -6.50 18.02 9.78
CA SER A 132 -7.03 16.71 9.41
C SER A 132 -8.39 16.48 10.08
N VAL A 133 -9.38 16.10 9.27
CA VAL A 133 -10.76 15.87 9.71
C VAL A 133 -11.19 14.43 9.43
N GLY A 134 -12.04 13.89 10.30
CA GLY A 134 -12.69 12.59 10.09
C GLY A 134 -11.71 11.43 9.88
N PHE A 135 -11.93 10.67 8.80
CA PHE A 135 -11.19 9.44 8.48
C PHE A 135 -9.75 9.67 7.99
N ASP A 136 -9.36 10.90 7.64
CA ASP A 136 -7.98 11.18 7.20
C ASP A 136 -6.96 10.96 8.33
N ARG A 137 -7.40 11.06 9.60
CA ARG A 137 -6.57 10.70 10.77
C ARG A 137 -6.25 9.22 10.86
N LEU A 138 -7.06 8.37 10.21
CA LEU A 138 -6.90 6.92 10.20
C LEU A 138 -6.16 6.42 8.96
N ALA A 139 -5.94 7.27 7.94
CA ALA A 139 -5.23 6.88 6.73
C ALA A 139 -3.79 6.41 7.02
N GLY A 140 -3.07 7.12 7.91
CA GLY A 140 -1.71 6.71 8.35
C GLY A 140 -1.68 5.32 8.99
N PRO A 141 -2.45 5.08 10.06
CA PRO A 141 -2.60 3.76 10.67
C PRO A 141 -3.04 2.67 9.67
N TRP A 142 -3.90 3.02 8.71
CA TRP A 142 -4.36 2.09 7.68
C TRP A 142 -3.22 1.65 6.74
N PHE A 143 -2.47 2.60 6.18
CA PHE A 143 -1.29 2.27 5.36
C PHE A 143 -0.23 1.49 6.14
N MET A 144 -0.09 1.78 7.44
CA MET A 144 0.80 1.03 8.32
C MET A 144 0.36 -0.43 8.42
N LEU A 145 -0.93 -0.68 8.63
CA LEU A 145 -1.50 -2.02 8.70
C LEU A 145 -1.25 -2.78 7.38
N GLU A 146 -1.53 -2.17 6.23
CA GLU A 146 -1.31 -2.77 4.92
C GLU A 146 0.17 -3.19 4.72
N ALA A 147 1.10 -2.29 5.08
CA ALA A 147 2.52 -2.55 4.91
C ALA A 147 3.05 -3.63 5.88
N VAL A 148 2.64 -3.60 7.15
CA VAL A 148 3.04 -4.59 8.15
C VAL A 148 2.48 -5.97 7.81
N MET A 149 1.21 -6.05 7.42
CA MET A 149 0.60 -7.31 6.97
C MET A 149 1.33 -7.87 5.75
N THR A 150 1.66 -7.01 4.78
CA THR A 150 2.41 -7.44 3.58
C THR A 150 3.81 -7.93 3.93
N LEU A 151 4.52 -7.27 4.86
CA LEU A 151 5.80 -7.76 5.38
C LEU A 151 5.68 -9.13 6.03
N ALA A 152 4.64 -9.35 6.85
CA ALA A 152 4.40 -10.64 7.48
C ALA A 152 4.15 -11.75 6.44
N VAL A 153 3.36 -11.47 5.40
CA VAL A 153 3.11 -12.42 4.30
C VAL A 153 4.41 -12.69 3.53
N LEU A 154 5.18 -11.65 3.17
CA LEU A 154 6.48 -11.80 2.48
C LEU A 154 7.49 -12.60 3.31
N PHE A 155 7.55 -12.37 4.62
CA PHE A 155 8.41 -13.11 5.52
C PHE A 155 8.01 -14.59 5.60
N SER A 156 6.70 -14.88 5.69
CA SER A 156 6.19 -16.25 5.67
C SER A 156 6.53 -16.98 4.37
N ALA A 157 6.41 -16.30 3.22
CA ALA A 157 6.82 -16.82 1.92
C ALA A 157 8.33 -17.04 1.83
N GLY A 158 9.12 -16.13 2.42
CA GLY A 158 10.58 -16.23 2.51
C GLY A 158 11.05 -17.40 3.37
N ARG A 159 10.33 -17.75 4.44
CA ARG A 159 10.66 -18.92 5.28
C ARG A 159 10.51 -20.25 4.53
N ARG A 160 9.47 -20.39 3.71
CA ARG A 160 9.25 -21.60 2.88
C ARG A 160 10.46 -21.89 1.97
N LEU A 161 11.06 -20.84 1.40
CA LEU A 161 12.28 -20.94 0.58
C LEU A 161 13.52 -21.48 1.33
N VAL A 162 13.58 -21.29 2.65
CA VAL A 162 14.70 -21.75 3.49
C VAL A 162 14.49 -23.20 3.92
N GLU A 163 13.24 -23.60 4.20
CA GLU A 163 12.89 -24.97 4.60
C GLU A 163 13.05 -25.97 3.43
N ASP A 164 12.77 -25.55 2.18
CA ASP A 164 13.01 -26.37 0.97
C ASP A 164 14.49 -26.43 0.54
N ALA A 165 15.42 -25.96 1.39
CA ALA A 165 16.84 -26.06 1.11
C ALA A 165 17.38 -27.45 1.43
N PRO A 166 17.98 -28.19 0.47
CA PRO A 166 18.69 -29.40 0.83
C PRO A 166 19.83 -29.01 1.79
N ALA A 167 19.82 -29.64 2.97
CA ALA A 167 20.89 -29.54 3.94
C ALA A 167 22.20 -29.89 3.23
N ARG A 168 23.10 -28.91 3.14
CA ARG A 168 24.48 -29.13 2.72
C ARG A 168 25.32 -29.44 3.94
#